data_AF-A0A4P7VZX1-F1
#
_entry.id   AF-A0A4P7VZX1-F1
#
_cell.length_a   1.000
_cell.length_b   1.000
_cell.length_c   1.000
_cell.angle_alpha   90.00
_cell.angle_beta   90.00
_cell.angle_gamma   90.00
#
_symmetry.space_group_name_H-M   'P 1'
#
loop_
_entity.id
_entity.type
_entity.pdbx_description
1 polymer ?
#
loop_
_entity_poly.entity_id
_entity_poly.type
_entity_poly.pdbx_seq_one_letter_code
_entity_poly.pdbx_strand_id
1 'polypeptide(L)'
;MSFIVGLTLNLSPLTFARRDDTLLALIPAKPVEKWLVYILYSLIAVPLVVEGVWYSLEFIFRILNSGYTIQDIMWARVKLDSDMMDLPERSLIIALSLVQSYAIIATVLYVVLKAVRNRVVKGLLGLLGILFASSILAAIIGGTVAYFNISADPKMIDNPADLIKNMISVFGIIYVLLAVYSIILTVMIYRHVKAGEIKA
;
A
#
# COMPACT_ATOMS: atom_id res chain seq x y z
N MET A 1 -4.94 -8.78 -6.06
CA MET A 1 -3.51 -8.70 -5.74
C MET A 1 -3.12 -9.88 -4.87
N SER A 2 -2.18 -10.71 -5.31
CA SER A 2 -1.60 -11.74 -4.44
C SER A 2 -0.88 -11.08 -3.25
N PHE A 3 -0.99 -11.65 -2.05
CA PHE A 3 -0.35 -11.14 -0.83
C PHE A 3 1.16 -10.90 -1.00
N ILE A 4 1.81 -11.78 -1.78
CA ILE A 4 3.24 -11.73 -2.08
C ILE A 4 3.58 -10.49 -2.93
N VAL A 5 2.74 -10.19 -3.91
CA VAL A 5 2.89 -9.01 -4.78
C VAL A 5 2.73 -7.74 -3.94
N GLY A 6 1.69 -7.67 -3.11
CA GLY A 6 1.47 -6.55 -2.19
C GLY A 6 2.62 -6.30 -1.20
N LEU A 7 3.19 -7.37 -0.63
CA LEU A 7 4.35 -7.26 0.25
C LEU A 7 5.59 -6.76 -0.48
N THR A 8 5.84 -7.26 -1.69
CA THR A 8 7.00 -6.87 -2.50
C THR A 8 6.92 -5.39 -2.90
N LEU A 9 5.72 -4.90 -3.22
CA LEU A 9 5.46 -3.49 -3.50
C LEU A 9 5.72 -2.60 -2.28
N ASN A 10 5.19 -2.98 -1.12
CA ASN A 10 5.32 -2.21 0.11
C ASN A 10 6.75 -2.19 0.67
N LEU A 11 7.54 -3.22 0.36
CA LEU A 11 8.95 -3.35 0.74
C LEU A 11 9.91 -2.78 -0.31
N SER A 12 9.41 -2.23 -1.43
CA SER A 12 10.24 -1.64 -2.49
C SER A 12 11.32 -0.67 -2.00
N PRO A 13 11.10 0.19 -0.97
CA PRO A 13 12.12 1.13 -0.54
C PRO A 13 13.30 0.49 0.19
N LEU A 14 13.22 -0.79 0.56
CA LEU A 14 14.34 -1.52 1.18
C LEU A 14 15.52 -1.72 0.25
N THR A 15 15.35 -1.57 -1.07
CA THR A 15 16.47 -1.59 -2.03
C THR A 15 17.50 -0.51 -1.70
N PHE A 16 17.08 0.62 -1.13
CA PHE A 16 17.96 1.71 -0.68
C PHE A 16 18.63 1.47 0.68
N ALA A 17 18.36 0.33 1.33
CA ALA A 17 18.99 -0.01 2.61
C ALA A 17 20.48 -0.33 2.47
N ARG A 18 20.88 -0.93 1.33
CA ARG A 18 22.29 -1.09 0.94
C ARG A 18 22.71 0.09 0.09
N ARG A 19 23.48 1.00 0.70
CA ARG A 19 24.17 2.08 -0.03
C ARG A 19 25.45 1.50 -0.59
N ASP A 20 25.39 0.86 -1.74
CA ASP A 20 26.63 0.65 -2.49
C ASP A 20 27.04 2.02 -3.06
N ASP A 21 28.27 2.43 -2.78
CA ASP A 21 28.82 3.72 -3.23
C ASP A 21 28.72 3.89 -4.76
N THR A 22 28.67 2.80 -5.51
CA THR A 22 28.43 2.75 -6.96
C THR A 22 26.99 3.13 -7.34
N LEU A 23 25.99 2.71 -6.56
CA LEU A 23 24.59 3.04 -6.80
C LEU A 23 24.32 4.51 -6.48
N LEU A 24 24.91 5.05 -5.41
CA LEU A 24 24.82 6.47 -5.06
C LEU A 24 25.59 7.40 -6.01
N ALA A 25 26.67 6.92 -6.62
CA ALA A 25 27.44 7.66 -7.62
C ALA A 25 26.67 7.83 -8.95
N LEU A 26 25.71 6.95 -9.25
CA LEU A 26 24.85 7.02 -10.43
C LEU A 26 23.64 7.96 -10.22
N ILE A 27 23.33 8.35 -8.97
CA ILE A 27 22.19 9.23 -8.68
C ILE A 27 22.59 10.69 -8.92
N PRO A 28 21.80 11.48 -9.67
CA PRO A 28 22.16 12.84 -10.07
C PRO A 28 22.58 13.75 -8.92
N ALA A 29 23.44 14.72 -9.18
CA ALA A 29 24.05 15.56 -8.14
C ALA A 29 23.04 16.45 -7.39
N LYS A 30 21.94 16.88 -8.03
CA LYS A 30 20.99 17.82 -7.43
C LYS A 30 20.07 17.13 -6.42
N PRO A 31 19.83 17.72 -5.22
CA PRO A 31 18.95 17.14 -4.20
C PRO A 31 17.52 16.84 -4.68
N VAL A 32 16.98 17.68 -5.58
CA VAL A 32 15.65 17.49 -6.16
C VAL A 32 15.60 16.25 -7.05
N GLU A 33 16.63 16.05 -7.89
CA GLU A 33 16.72 14.88 -8.77
C GLU A 33 16.91 13.59 -7.97
N LYS A 34 17.72 13.62 -6.89
CA LYS A 34 17.86 12.48 -5.96
C LYS A 34 16.53 12.08 -5.33
N TRP A 35 15.81 13.07 -4.79
CA TRP A 35 14.49 12.86 -4.18
C TRP A 35 13.50 12.25 -5.17
N LEU A 36 13.45 12.80 -6.39
CA LEU A 36 12.56 12.33 -7.45
C LEU A 36 12.89 10.90 -7.88
N VAL A 37 14.18 10.55 -7.98
CA VAL A 37 14.61 9.17 -8.27
C VAL A 37 14.16 8.20 -7.17
N TYR A 38 14.33 8.55 -5.88
CA TYR A 38 13.91 7.66 -4.79
C TYR A 38 12.40 7.38 -4.80
N ILE A 39 11.60 8.41 -5.08
CA ILE A 39 10.14 8.30 -5.15
C ILE A 39 9.69 7.53 -6.39
N LEU A 40 10.16 7.91 -7.57
CA LEU A 40 9.77 7.25 -8.83
C LEU A 40 10.23 5.79 -8.86
N TYR A 41 11.39 5.48 -8.31
CA TYR A 41 11.84 4.10 -8.21
C TYR A 41 10.90 3.26 -7.33
N SER A 42 10.57 3.78 -6.13
CA SER A 42 9.75 3.06 -5.15
C SER A 42 8.28 2.93 -5.58
N LEU A 43 7.72 3.94 -6.26
CA LEU A 43 6.30 4.02 -6.61
C LEU A 43 5.95 3.60 -8.04
N ILE A 44 6.91 3.65 -8.96
CA ILE A 44 6.63 3.38 -10.37
C ILE A 44 7.50 2.23 -10.86
N ALA A 45 8.83 2.33 -10.72
CA ALA A 45 9.72 1.32 -11.30
C ALA A 45 9.51 -0.07 -10.69
N VAL A 46 9.55 -0.17 -9.35
CA VAL A 46 9.34 -1.46 -8.68
C VAL A 46 7.93 -2.00 -8.91
N PRO A 47 6.86 -1.20 -8.78
CA PRO A 47 5.52 -1.69 -9.09
C PRO A 47 5.34 -2.17 -10.51
N LEU A 48 5.88 -1.45 -11.49
CA LEU A 48 5.77 -1.84 -12.90
C LEU A 48 6.50 -3.16 -13.18
N VAL A 49 7.66 -3.39 -12.56
CA VAL A 49 8.39 -4.67 -12.67
C VAL A 49 7.61 -5.80 -12.01
N VAL A 50 7.12 -5.60 -10.78
CA VAL A 50 6.42 -6.64 -10.02
C VAL A 50 5.08 -6.99 -10.69
N GLU A 51 4.28 -5.99 -11.08
CA GLU A 51 3.05 -6.19 -11.84
C GLU A 51 3.33 -6.82 -13.21
N GLY A 52 4.37 -6.34 -13.89
CA GLY A 52 4.80 -6.88 -15.19
C GLY A 52 5.13 -8.37 -15.09
N VAL A 53 5.85 -8.79 -14.06
CA VAL A 53 6.13 -10.21 -13.80
C VAL A 53 4.85 -10.98 -13.49
N TRP A 54 3.96 -10.43 -12.66
CA TRP A 54 2.69 -11.08 -12.32
C TRP A 54 1.82 -11.31 -13.56
N TYR A 55 1.53 -10.27 -14.34
CA TYR A 55 0.71 -10.39 -15.54
C TYR A 55 1.38 -11.25 -16.62
N SER A 56 2.71 -11.26 -16.69
CA SER A 56 3.44 -12.18 -17.57
C SER A 56 3.23 -13.64 -17.16
N LEU A 57 3.32 -13.95 -15.86
CA LEU A 57 3.03 -15.29 -15.34
C LEU A 57 1.58 -15.68 -15.56
N GLU A 58 0.65 -14.75 -15.37
CA GLU A 58 -0.78 -14.95 -15.61
C GLU A 58 -1.05 -15.24 -17.10
N PHE A 59 -0.39 -14.52 -18.01
CA PHE A 59 -0.47 -14.74 -19.45
C PHE A 59 0.07 -16.12 -19.86
N ILE A 60 1.25 -16.51 -19.35
CA ILE A 60 1.83 -17.84 -19.59
C ILE A 60 0.88 -18.92 -19.07
N PHE A 61 0.35 -18.76 -17.86
CA PHE A 61 -0.58 -19.72 -17.26
C PHE A 61 -1.87 -19.85 -18.06
N ARG A 62 -2.40 -18.74 -18.57
CA ARG A 62 -3.61 -18.71 -19.42
C ARG A 62 -3.42 -19.50 -20.71
N ILE A 63 -2.25 -19.39 -21.34
CA ILE A 63 -1.91 -20.16 -22.54
C ILE A 63 -1.81 -21.66 -22.22
N LEU A 64 -1.24 -22.02 -21.06
CA LEU A 64 -1.04 -23.41 -20.67
C LEU A 64 -2.33 -24.11 -20.21
N ASN A 65 -3.28 -23.38 -19.62
CA ASN A 65 -4.48 -23.96 -18.99
C ASN A 65 -5.79 -23.61 -19.71
N SER A 66 -5.77 -23.58 -21.05
CA SER A 66 -7.00 -23.49 -21.87
C SER A 66 -7.86 -22.24 -21.60
N GLY A 67 -7.23 -21.11 -21.25
CA GLY A 67 -7.92 -19.82 -21.12
C GLY A 67 -8.32 -19.40 -19.71
N TYR A 68 -8.20 -20.28 -18.70
CA TYR A 68 -8.41 -19.89 -17.30
C TYR A 68 -7.20 -19.16 -16.74
N THR A 69 -7.44 -18.02 -16.08
CA THR A 69 -6.36 -17.30 -15.37
C THR A 69 -6.20 -17.82 -13.94
N ILE A 70 -5.01 -17.61 -13.36
CA ILE A 70 -4.76 -17.85 -11.93
C ILE A 70 -5.75 -17.03 -11.09
N GLN A 71 -6.07 -15.82 -11.55
CA GLN A 71 -7.03 -14.95 -10.91
C GLN A 71 -8.43 -15.58 -10.90
N ASP A 72 -8.94 -16.10 -12.01
CA ASP A 72 -10.27 -16.74 -12.05
C ASP A 72 -10.38 -17.89 -11.04
N ILE A 73 -9.32 -18.70 -10.90
CA ILE A 73 -9.26 -19.82 -9.95
C ILE A 73 -9.25 -19.31 -8.50
N MET A 74 -8.54 -18.21 -8.22
CA MET A 74 -8.53 -17.60 -6.89
C MET A 74 -9.89 -16.99 -6.55
N TRP A 75 -10.50 -16.25 -7.48
CA TRP A 75 -11.80 -15.61 -7.27
C TRP A 75 -12.92 -16.64 -7.08
N ALA A 76 -12.91 -17.73 -7.85
CA ALA A 76 -13.83 -18.85 -7.68
C ALA A 76 -13.73 -19.51 -6.29
N ARG A 77 -12.55 -19.47 -5.64
CA ARG A 77 -12.34 -20.03 -4.30
C ARG A 77 -12.70 -19.08 -3.17
N VAL A 78 -12.69 -17.77 -3.42
CA VAL A 78 -12.87 -16.76 -2.36
C VAL A 78 -14.35 -16.46 -2.08
N LYS A 79 -15.32 -16.93 -2.89
CA LYS A 79 -16.76 -16.63 -2.72
C LYS A 79 -17.00 -15.15 -2.37
N LEU A 80 -16.24 -14.24 -3.00
CA LEU A 80 -16.60 -12.83 -2.97
C LEU A 80 -17.76 -12.69 -3.94
N ASP A 81 -18.96 -12.50 -3.41
CA ASP A 81 -20.15 -12.25 -4.21
C ASP A 81 -19.86 -11.11 -5.19
N SER A 82 -20.24 -11.33 -6.44
CA SER A 82 -20.15 -10.40 -7.56
C SER A 82 -20.80 -9.04 -7.28
N ASP A 83 -21.62 -8.95 -6.23
CA ASP A 83 -22.30 -7.74 -5.77
C ASP A 83 -21.35 -6.66 -5.22
N MET A 84 -20.08 -6.97 -4.96
CA MET A 84 -19.08 -5.93 -4.64
C MET A 84 -18.57 -5.18 -5.88
N MET A 85 -18.81 -5.69 -7.11
CA MET A 85 -18.31 -5.04 -8.33
C MET A 85 -19.15 -3.86 -8.82
N ASP A 86 -20.44 -3.82 -8.44
CA ASP A 86 -21.42 -2.79 -8.85
C ASP A 86 -21.64 -1.69 -7.79
N LEU A 87 -20.76 -1.59 -6.80
CA LEU A 87 -20.83 -0.51 -5.81
C LEU A 87 -20.54 0.84 -6.50
N PRO A 88 -21.42 1.86 -6.37
CA PRO A 88 -21.22 3.18 -6.97
C PRO A 88 -19.95 3.90 -6.46
N GLU A 89 -19.39 3.42 -5.35
CA GLU A 89 -18.21 3.99 -4.67
C GLU A 89 -16.90 3.22 -4.94
N ARG A 90 -16.88 2.35 -5.95
CA ARG A 90 -15.70 1.54 -6.32
C ARG A 90 -14.44 2.39 -6.58
N SER A 91 -14.60 3.54 -7.22
CA SER A 91 -13.49 4.48 -7.46
C SER A 91 -12.88 4.99 -6.16
N LEU A 92 -13.72 5.23 -5.15
CA LEU A 92 -13.31 5.65 -3.82
C LEU A 92 -12.52 4.52 -3.14
N ILE A 93 -13.04 3.29 -3.12
CA ILE A 93 -12.34 2.11 -2.56
C ILE A 93 -10.95 1.90 -3.18
N ILE A 94 -10.84 2.06 -4.50
CA ILE A 94 -9.55 1.98 -5.21
C ILE A 94 -8.63 3.13 -4.76
N ALA A 95 -9.13 4.36 -4.72
CA ALA A 95 -8.35 5.52 -4.27
C ALA A 95 -7.86 5.35 -2.82
N LEU A 96 -8.68 4.82 -1.92
CA LEU A 96 -8.30 4.53 -0.52
C LEU A 96 -7.15 3.52 -0.46
N SER A 97 -7.23 2.46 -1.26
CA SER A 97 -6.21 1.41 -1.33
C SER A 97 -4.86 1.96 -1.83
N LEU A 98 -4.90 2.89 -2.79
CA LEU A 98 -3.71 3.57 -3.32
C LEU A 98 -3.07 4.49 -2.27
N VAL A 99 -3.87 5.29 -1.56
CA VAL A 99 -3.38 6.17 -0.49
C VAL A 99 -2.74 5.37 0.65
N GLN A 100 -3.34 4.25 1.04
CA GLN A 100 -2.78 3.37 2.05
C GLN A 100 -1.42 2.79 1.64
N SER A 101 -1.35 2.28 0.41
CA SER A 101 -0.12 1.71 -0.14
C SER A 101 0.98 2.78 -0.22
N TYR A 102 0.64 3.99 -0.65
CA TYR A 102 1.56 5.13 -0.69
C TYR A 102 2.10 5.49 0.70
N ALA A 103 1.24 5.56 1.72
CA ALA A 103 1.64 5.87 3.08
C ALA A 103 2.63 4.83 3.66
N ILE A 104 2.42 3.53 3.35
CA ILE A 104 3.34 2.46 3.74
C ILE A 104 4.69 2.65 3.07
N ILE A 105 4.71 2.81 1.73
CA ILE A 105 5.94 2.98 0.95
C ILE A 105 6.72 4.22 1.41
N ALA A 106 6.04 5.37 1.59
CA ALA A 106 6.66 6.61 2.05
C ALA A 106 7.31 6.45 3.43
N THR A 107 6.69 5.69 4.32
CA THR A 107 7.20 5.44 5.67
C THR A 107 8.43 4.55 5.65
N VAL A 108 8.38 3.43 4.91
CA VAL A 108 9.53 2.54 4.77
C VAL A 108 10.70 3.31 4.16
N LEU A 109 10.45 4.12 3.12
CA LEU A 109 11.47 4.96 2.49
C LEU A 109 12.08 5.96 3.49
N TYR A 110 11.26 6.69 4.25
CA TYR A 110 11.74 7.65 5.25
C TYR A 110 12.59 6.97 6.33
N VAL A 111 12.13 5.82 6.85
CA VAL A 111 12.85 5.08 7.89
C VAL A 111 14.19 4.55 7.38
N VAL A 112 14.21 4.00 6.16
CA VAL A 112 15.43 3.48 5.52
C VAL A 112 16.45 4.59 5.29
N LEU A 113 16.00 5.77 4.83
CA LEU A 113 16.88 6.91 4.55
C LEU A 113 17.45 7.53 5.83
N LYS A 114 16.65 7.64 6.90
CA LYS A 114 17.06 8.24 8.18
C LYS A 114 17.87 7.29 9.06
N ALA A 115 17.67 5.98 8.95
CA ALA A 115 18.33 5.02 9.81
C ALA A 115 19.84 4.91 9.51
N VAL A 116 20.67 5.05 10.56
CA VAL A 116 22.13 4.87 10.43
C VAL A 116 22.52 3.39 10.50
N ARG A 117 21.93 2.62 11.44
CA ARG A 117 22.17 1.17 11.65
C ARG A 117 20.87 0.36 11.59
N ASN A 118 20.99 -0.91 11.20
CA ASN A 118 19.90 -1.90 11.09
C ASN A 118 18.74 -1.39 10.22
N ARG A 119 19.07 -0.78 9.07
CA ARG A 119 18.13 -0.09 8.18
C ARG A 119 16.99 -1.01 7.70
N VAL A 120 17.34 -2.24 7.33
CA VAL A 120 16.37 -3.26 6.88
C VAL A 120 15.37 -3.62 7.98
N VAL A 121 15.86 -3.94 9.18
CA VAL A 121 15.01 -4.30 10.33
C VAL A 121 14.10 -3.13 10.72
N LYS A 122 14.62 -1.90 10.73
CA LYS A 122 13.82 -0.71 11.04
C LYS A 122 12.78 -0.42 9.97
N GLY A 123 13.11 -0.60 8.69
CA GLY A 123 12.14 -0.49 7.60
C GLY A 123 11.00 -1.50 7.72
N LEU A 124 11.33 -2.77 8.03
CA LEU A 124 10.33 -3.82 8.30
C LEU A 124 9.45 -3.49 9.52
N LEU A 125 10.04 -3.01 10.61
CA LEU A 125 9.29 -2.56 11.79
C LEU A 125 8.38 -1.37 11.47
N GLY A 126 8.82 -0.44 10.61
CA GLY A 126 7.99 0.67 10.14
C GLY A 126 6.78 0.21 9.33
N LEU A 127 6.97 -0.76 8.44
CA LEU A 127 5.89 -1.40 7.70
C LEU A 127 4.89 -2.09 8.64
N LEU A 128 5.38 -2.93 9.56
CA LEU A 128 4.53 -3.63 10.52
C LEU A 128 3.78 -2.66 11.43
N GLY A 129 4.44 -1.56 11.85
CA GLY A 129 3.83 -0.53 12.67
C GLY A 129 2.64 0.15 11.99
N ILE A 130 2.76 0.49 10.70
CA ILE A 130 1.65 1.09 9.95
C ILE A 130 0.54 0.09 9.67
N LEU A 131 0.89 -1.13 9.27
CA LEU A 131 -0.12 -2.17 9.05
C LEU A 131 -0.91 -2.40 10.34
N PHE A 132 -0.23 -2.56 11.47
CA PHE A 132 -0.87 -2.73 12.77
C PHE A 132 -1.74 -1.53 13.16
N ALA A 133 -1.24 -0.31 13.00
CA ALA A 133 -2.02 0.90 13.28
C ALA A 133 -3.27 1.01 12.38
N SER A 134 -3.12 0.71 11.08
CA SER A 134 -4.24 0.71 10.13
C SER A 134 -5.27 -0.38 10.43
N SER A 135 -4.83 -1.57 10.87
CA SER A 135 -5.70 -2.66 11.28
C SER A 135 -6.48 -2.34 12.56
N ILE A 136 -5.83 -1.71 13.56
CA ILE A 136 -6.53 -1.26 14.77
C ILE A 136 -7.59 -0.23 14.43
N LEU A 137 -7.27 0.77 13.60
CA LEU A 137 -8.23 1.78 13.17
C LEU A 137 -9.40 1.15 12.43
N ALA A 138 -9.12 0.24 11.49
CA ALA A 138 -10.17 -0.50 10.78
C ALA A 138 -11.05 -1.33 11.73
N ALA A 139 -10.47 -1.98 12.74
CA ALA A 139 -11.21 -2.75 13.72
C ALA A 139 -12.11 -1.88 14.60
N ILE A 140 -11.63 -0.71 15.06
CA ILE A 140 -12.43 0.23 15.86
C ILE A 140 -13.61 0.75 15.04
N ILE A 141 -13.39 1.12 13.79
CA ILE A 141 -14.46 1.60 12.90
C ILE A 141 -15.46 0.50 12.60
N GLY A 142 -14.97 -0.68 12.20
CA GLY A 142 -15.83 -1.84 11.93
C GLY A 142 -16.68 -2.21 13.13
N GLY A 143 -16.08 -2.24 14.32
CA GLY A 143 -16.78 -2.48 15.58
C GLY A 143 -17.80 -1.39 15.93
N THR A 144 -17.47 -0.11 15.69
CA THR A 144 -18.38 1.02 15.95
C THR A 144 -19.58 0.99 15.00
N VAL A 145 -19.34 0.81 13.71
CA VAL A 145 -20.42 0.71 12.70
C VAL A 145 -21.28 -0.51 12.95
N ALA A 146 -20.68 -1.65 13.29
CA ALA A 146 -21.40 -2.86 13.69
C ALA A 146 -22.28 -2.60 14.92
N TYR A 147 -21.76 -1.93 15.95
CA TYR A 147 -22.51 -1.62 17.16
C TYR A 147 -23.72 -0.71 16.92
N PHE A 148 -23.61 0.28 16.02
CA PHE A 148 -24.68 1.24 15.75
C PHE A 148 -25.66 0.81 14.65
N ASN A 149 -25.26 -0.07 13.73
CA ASN A 149 -26.07 -0.42 12.55
C ASN A 149 -26.52 -1.88 12.50
N ILE A 150 -25.96 -2.77 13.31
CA ILE A 150 -26.48 -4.14 13.38
C ILE A 150 -27.76 -4.12 14.20
N SER A 151 -28.83 -4.58 13.59
CA SER A 151 -30.11 -4.73 14.26
C SER A 151 -29.98 -5.74 15.42
N ALA A 152 -30.49 -5.40 16.61
CA ALA A 152 -30.42 -6.28 17.79
C ALA A 152 -31.26 -7.58 17.64
N ASP A 153 -31.95 -7.74 16.51
CA ASP A 153 -32.77 -8.90 16.18
C ASP A 153 -31.97 -9.86 15.26
N PRO A 154 -31.57 -11.05 15.74
CA PRO A 154 -30.71 -11.98 15.00
C PRO A 154 -31.34 -12.59 13.73
N LYS A 155 -32.56 -12.19 13.36
CA LYS A 155 -33.29 -12.68 12.18
C LYS A 155 -33.32 -11.69 11.01
N MET A 156 -32.89 -10.45 11.19
CA MET A 156 -32.72 -9.52 10.07
C MET A 156 -31.35 -9.75 9.42
N ILE A 157 -31.37 -10.06 8.12
CA ILE A 157 -30.16 -10.08 7.30
C ILE A 157 -29.93 -8.62 6.88
N ASP A 158 -29.09 -7.91 7.64
CA ASP A 158 -28.72 -6.54 7.31
C ASP A 158 -28.01 -6.53 5.94
N ASN A 159 -28.40 -5.59 5.08
CA ASN A 159 -27.86 -5.51 3.73
C ASN A 159 -26.38 -5.05 3.78
N PRO A 160 -25.41 -5.89 3.34
CA PRO A 160 -23.98 -5.59 3.46
C PRO A 160 -23.58 -4.30 2.73
N ALA A 161 -24.32 -3.89 1.70
CA ALA A 161 -24.08 -2.65 0.97
C ALA A 161 -24.29 -1.39 1.82
N ASP A 162 -25.28 -1.38 2.72
CA ASP A 162 -25.58 -0.22 3.57
C ASP A 162 -24.59 -0.10 4.73
N LEU A 163 -24.12 -1.24 5.26
CA LEU A 163 -23.00 -1.29 6.20
C LEU A 163 -21.73 -0.72 5.57
N ILE A 164 -21.41 -1.11 4.33
CA ILE A 164 -20.23 -0.61 3.62
C ILE A 164 -20.32 0.91 3.38
N LYS A 165 -21.47 1.44 2.95
CA LYS A 165 -21.66 2.89 2.77
C LYS A 165 -21.41 3.68 4.07
N ASN A 166 -21.94 3.20 5.19
CA ASN A 166 -21.73 3.83 6.49
C ASN A 166 -20.27 3.74 6.95
N MET A 167 -19.57 2.66 6.61
CA MET A 167 -18.13 2.54 6.85
C MET A 167 -17.32 3.52 5.99
N ILE A 168 -17.69 3.75 4.72
CA ILE A 168 -16.91 4.59 3.80
C ILE A 168 -16.82 6.05 4.27
N SER A 169 -17.90 6.61 4.83
CA SER A 169 -17.90 7.99 5.34
C SER A 169 -16.86 8.19 6.47
N VAL A 170 -16.76 7.22 7.39
CA VAL A 170 -15.79 7.25 8.49
C VAL A 170 -14.37 6.93 8.00
N PHE A 171 -14.25 5.96 7.07
CA PHE A 171 -12.96 5.65 6.43
C PHE A 171 -12.39 6.87 5.68
N GLY A 172 -13.23 7.63 4.99
CA GLY A 172 -12.82 8.81 4.23
C GLY A 172 -11.99 9.80 5.06
N ILE A 173 -12.40 10.09 6.29
CA ILE A 173 -11.68 11.01 7.20
C ILE A 173 -10.28 10.46 7.54
N ILE A 174 -10.19 9.18 7.88
CA ILE A 174 -8.91 8.55 8.23
C ILE A 174 -7.96 8.53 7.04
N TYR A 175 -8.48 8.24 5.84
CA TYR A 175 -7.65 8.24 4.64
C TYR A 175 -7.21 9.64 4.23
N VAL A 176 -8.01 10.68 4.49
CA VAL A 176 -7.55 12.07 4.35
C VAL A 176 -6.39 12.35 5.32
N LEU A 177 -6.49 11.92 6.57
CA LEU A 177 -5.38 12.03 7.53
C LEU A 177 -4.15 11.23 7.07
N LEU A 178 -4.35 10.03 6.52
CA LEU A 178 -3.28 9.19 5.99
C LEU A 178 -2.61 9.83 4.76
N ALA A 179 -3.39 10.47 3.90
CA ALA A 179 -2.90 11.23 2.76
C ALA A 179 -2.05 12.42 3.24
N VAL A 180 -2.55 13.20 4.20
CA VAL A 180 -1.78 14.31 4.81
C VAL A 180 -0.48 13.79 5.44
N TYR A 181 -0.53 12.69 6.18
CA TYR A 181 0.64 12.04 6.77
C TYR A 181 1.68 11.65 5.71
N SER A 182 1.23 11.02 4.61
CA SER A 182 2.12 10.61 3.52
C SER A 182 2.79 11.82 2.82
N ILE A 183 2.07 12.93 2.66
CA ILE A 183 2.59 14.19 2.11
C ILE A 183 3.65 14.77 3.05
N ILE A 184 3.38 14.81 4.36
CA ILE A 184 4.33 15.29 5.36
C ILE A 184 5.62 14.47 5.32
N LEU A 185 5.53 13.14 5.29
CA LEU A 185 6.69 12.27 5.17
C LEU A 185 7.50 12.55 3.91
N THR A 186 6.82 12.76 2.79
CA THR A 186 7.45 13.07 1.51
C THR A 186 8.24 14.38 1.56
N VAL A 187 7.69 15.40 2.22
CA VAL A 187 8.36 16.68 2.48
C VAL A 187 9.54 16.49 3.43
N MET A 188 9.41 15.64 4.45
CA MET A 188 10.50 15.33 5.37
C MET A 188 11.65 14.59 4.67
N ILE A 189 11.35 13.65 3.78
CA ILE A 189 12.35 12.98 2.92
C ILE A 189 13.09 14.03 2.09
N TYR A 190 12.38 14.94 1.43
CA TYR A 190 12.99 16.01 0.65
C TYR A 190 13.93 16.88 1.49
N ARG A 191 13.49 17.30 2.68
CA ARG A 191 14.33 18.10 3.61
C ARG A 191 15.58 17.34 4.02
N HIS A 192 15.46 16.05 4.31
CA HIS A 192 16.58 15.21 4.73
C HIS A 192 17.60 14.98 3.59
N VAL A 193 17.12 14.79 2.35
CA VAL A 193 17.96 14.72 1.15
C VAL A 193 18.68 16.07 0.91
N LYS A 194 17.97 17.20 1.05
CA LYS A 194 18.52 18.56 0.87
C LYS A 194 19.58 18.90 1.91
N ALA A 195 19.42 18.47 3.15
CA ALA A 195 20.36 18.73 4.22
C ALA A 195 21.70 17.97 4.05
N GLY A 196 21.80 17.04 3.10
CA GLY A 196 23.02 16.25 2.89
C GLY A 196 23.32 15.28 4.03
N GLU A 197 22.37 15.05 4.94
CA GLU A 197 22.50 14.18 6.10
C GLU A 197 22.48 12.68 5.74
N ILE A 198 22.39 12.36 4.45
CA ILE A 198 22.61 11.04 3.89
C ILE A 198 24.13 10.76 3.94
N LYS A 199 24.65 10.60 5.17
CA LYS A 199 26.04 10.20 5.43
C LYS A 199 26.18 8.74 5.07
N ALA A 200 26.90 8.43 3.98
CA ALA A 200 27.16 7.09 3.44
C ALA A 200 27.13 6.01 4.54
#